data_AF-A0A7C7XKS5-F1
#
_entry.id   AF-A0A7C7XKS5-F1
#
_cell.length_a   1.000
_cell.length_b   1.000
_cell.length_c   1.000
_cell.angle_alpha   90.00
_cell.angle_beta   90.00
_cell.angle_gamma   90.00
#
_symmetry.space_group_name_H-M   'P 1'
#
loop_
_entity.id
_entity.type
_entity.pdbx_description
1 polymer ?
#
loop_
_entity_poly.entity_id
_entity_poly.type
_entity_poly.pdbx_seq_one_letter_code
_entity_poly.pdbx_strand_id
1 'polypeptide(L)'
;YNEVKLKKLKMFSLLGVGQGSINESFLVTIEWHGNKKNKSKPLSFVGKGVCFDTGGISLKPARFMEEMKYDMAGSAVVAGLLKNLAIRKSK
;
A
#
# COMPACT_ATOMS: atom_id res chain seq x y z
N TYR A 1 1.12 -8.65 4.59
CA TYR A 1 2.16 -9.65 4.29
C TYR A 1 3.49 -9.05 4.69
N ASN A 2 4.24 -9.72 5.56
CA ASN A 2 5.57 -9.30 6.00
C ASN A 2 6.65 -9.75 5.00
N GLU A 3 7.89 -9.32 5.22
CA GLU A 3 9.02 -9.59 4.31
C GLU A 3 9.25 -11.07 4.03
N VAL A 4 9.06 -11.96 5.02
CA VAL A 4 9.15 -13.42 4.84
C VAL A 4 8.19 -13.88 3.75
N LYS A 5 6.93 -13.42 3.81
CA LYS A 5 5.92 -13.75 2.79
C LYS A 5 6.23 -13.06 1.45
N LEU A 6 6.69 -11.81 1.45
CA LEU A 6 7.07 -11.10 0.23
C LEU A 6 8.22 -11.79 -0.52
N LYS A 7 9.23 -12.29 0.21
CA LYS A 7 10.36 -13.07 -0.36
C LYS A 7 9.87 -14.35 -1.02
N LYS A 8 8.96 -15.10 -0.36
CA LYS A 8 8.34 -16.30 -0.94
C LYS A 8 7.53 -15.99 -2.21
N LEU A 9 6.86 -14.84 -2.24
CA LEU A 9 6.11 -14.36 -3.40
C LEU A 9 6.99 -13.70 -4.48
N LYS A 10 8.32 -13.68 -4.31
CA LYS A 10 9.29 -13.05 -5.24
C LYS A 10 9.04 -11.57 -5.51
N MET A 11 8.50 -10.83 -4.53
CA MET A 11 8.22 -9.39 -4.64
C MET A 11 9.49 -8.54 -4.43
N PHE A 12 10.56 -8.84 -5.17
CA PHE A 12 11.88 -8.28 -4.94
C PHE A 12 11.98 -6.77 -5.23
N SER A 13 11.13 -6.24 -6.11
CA SER A 13 11.09 -4.79 -6.34
C SER A 13 10.63 -4.03 -5.09
N LEU A 14 9.57 -4.50 -4.43
CA LEU A 14 9.09 -3.91 -3.17
C LEU A 14 10.13 -4.05 -2.05
N LEU A 15 10.71 -5.24 -1.91
CA LEU A 15 11.76 -5.50 -0.91
C LEU A 15 13.01 -4.65 -1.15
N GLY A 16 13.40 -4.47 -2.42
CA GLY A 16 14.57 -3.67 -2.79
C GLY A 16 14.43 -2.19 -2.45
N VAL A 17 13.21 -1.65 -2.46
CA VAL A 17 12.93 -0.28 -2.01
C VAL A 17 13.00 -0.19 -0.48
N GLY A 18 12.34 -1.11 0.24
CA GLY A 18 12.20 -1.00 1.68
C GLY A 18 13.40 -1.46 2.51
N GLN A 19 14.32 -2.27 1.95
CA GLN A 19 15.52 -2.75 2.67
C GLN A 19 16.45 -1.64 3.19
N GLY A 20 16.32 -0.41 2.67
CA GLY A 20 17.09 0.75 3.15
C GLY A 20 16.53 1.38 4.42
N SER A 21 15.38 0.92 4.92
CA SER A 21 14.71 1.41 6.13
C SER A 21 14.87 0.41 7.28
N ILE A 22 14.93 0.91 8.52
CA ILE A 22 14.86 0.08 9.73
C ILE A 22 13.46 -0.52 9.95
N ASN A 23 12.43 0.10 9.37
CA ASN A 23 11.06 -0.40 9.42
C ASN A 23 10.82 -1.39 8.28
N GLU A 24 10.29 -2.57 8.62
CA GLU A 24 10.00 -3.64 7.65
C GLU A 24 8.99 -3.23 6.57
N SER A 25 9.12 -3.86 5.40
CA SER A 25 8.17 -3.71 4.30
C SER A 25 6.94 -4.60 4.45
N PHE A 26 5.77 -4.03 4.13
CA PHE A 26 4.51 -4.77 4.13
C PHE A 26 3.73 -4.59 2.83
N LEU A 27 3.06 -5.66 2.38
CA LEU A 27 1.93 -5.58 1.44
C LEU A 27 0.63 -5.82 2.19
N VAL A 28 -0.27 -4.84 2.21
CA VAL A 28 -1.58 -4.94 2.87
C VAL A 28 -2.65 -5.28 1.85
N THR A 29 -3.52 -6.23 2.17
CA THR A 29 -4.69 -6.61 1.37
C THR A 29 -5.96 -6.44 2.20
N ILE A 30 -6.93 -5.71 1.66
CA ILE A 30 -8.25 -5.51 2.26
C ILE A 30 -9.28 -6.01 1.24
N GLU A 31 -10.13 -6.94 1.67
CA GLU A 31 -11.13 -7.55 0.82
C GLU A 31 -12.54 -7.22 1.32
N TRP A 32 -13.38 -6.71 0.43
CA TRP A 32 -14.80 -6.47 0.69
C TRP A 32 -15.66 -7.39 -0.18
N HIS A 33 -16.38 -8.31 0.45
CA HIS A 33 -17.26 -9.29 -0.20
C HIS A 33 -18.74 -8.86 -0.06
N GLY A 34 -19.08 -7.72 -0.67
CA GLY A 34 -20.39 -7.06 -0.52
C GLY A 34 -21.59 -7.88 -0.99
N ASN A 35 -21.44 -8.60 -2.11
CA ASN A 35 -22.42 -9.57 -2.59
C ASN A 35 -21.82 -10.97 -2.62
N LYS A 36 -22.06 -11.75 -1.56
CA LYS A 36 -21.58 -13.13 -1.43
C LYS A 36 -22.07 -14.08 -2.53
N LYS A 37 -23.15 -13.73 -3.25
CA LYS A 37 -23.68 -14.53 -4.36
C LYS A 37 -22.99 -14.21 -5.69
N ASN A 38 -22.34 -13.05 -5.79
CA ASN A 38 -21.64 -12.67 -7.00
C ASN A 38 -20.32 -13.43 -7.10
N LYS A 39 -20.15 -14.19 -8.20
CA LYS A 39 -18.94 -14.96 -8.49
C LYS A 39 -18.05 -14.27 -9.54
N SER A 40 -18.39 -13.06 -9.98
CA SER A 40 -17.56 -12.31 -10.90
C SER A 40 -16.21 -11.99 -10.26
N LYS A 41 -15.19 -11.79 -11.10
CA LYS A 41 -13.88 -11.34 -10.62
C LYS A 41 -14.04 -10.02 -9.83
N PRO A 42 -13.38 -9.88 -8.66
CA PRO A 42 -13.47 -8.65 -7.89
C PRO A 42 -12.75 -7.51 -8.61
N LEU A 43 -13.29 -6.29 -8.47
CA LEU A 43 -12.55 -5.09 -8.85
C LEU A 43 -11.44 -4.85 -7.82
N SER A 44 -10.23 -4.57 -8.31
CA SER A 44 -9.06 -4.34 -7.46
C SER A 44 -8.55 -2.92 -7.60
N PHE A 45 -8.20 -2.32 -6.46
CA PHE A 45 -7.56 -1.01 -6.37
C PHE A 45 -6.19 -1.16 -5.75
N VAL A 46 -5.18 -0.50 -6.31
CA VAL A 46 -3.80 -0.52 -5.82
C VAL A 46 -3.38 0.90 -5.49
N GLY A 47 -2.85 1.11 -4.30
CA GLY A 47 -2.34 2.40 -3.86
C GLY A 47 -0.88 2.29 -3.46
N LYS A 48 -0.06 3.28 -3.84
CA LYS A 48 1.31 3.45 -3.35
C LYS A 48 1.31 3.79 -1.86
N GLY A 49 2.12 3.07 -1.09
CA GLY A 49 2.16 3.13 0.38
C GLY A 49 3.54 3.43 0.94
N VAL A 50 4.29 4.36 0.34
CA VAL A 50 5.59 4.78 0.87
C VAL A 50 5.34 5.76 2.02
N CYS A 51 5.51 5.31 3.26
CA CYS A 51 5.17 6.10 4.45
C CYS A 51 6.01 7.38 4.59
N PHE A 52 7.24 7.37 4.08
CA PHE A 52 8.09 8.55 3.97
C PHE A 52 9.12 8.33 2.86
N ASP A 53 9.28 9.29 1.95
CA ASP A 53 10.21 9.20 0.81
C ASP A 53 11.36 10.20 0.92
N THR A 54 12.53 9.73 1.36
CA THR A 54 13.77 10.52 1.36
C THR A 54 14.39 10.63 -0.04
N GLY A 55 13.97 9.80 -1.01
CA GLY A 55 14.63 9.57 -2.29
C GLY A 55 15.65 8.42 -2.29
N GLY A 56 16.05 7.91 -1.12
CA GLY A 56 17.07 6.87 -0.98
C GLY A 56 18.49 7.39 -1.22
N ILE A 57 19.33 6.62 -1.91
CA ILE A 57 20.70 7.05 -2.30
C ILE A 57 20.64 8.34 -3.13
N SER A 58 19.62 8.45 -4.00
CA SER A 58 19.29 9.68 -4.72
C SER A 58 18.49 10.62 -3.83
N LEU A 59 19.14 11.13 -2.78
CA LEU A 59 18.51 11.91 -1.72
C LEU A 59 17.85 13.18 -2.27
N LYS A 60 16.61 13.43 -1.86
CA LYS A 60 15.90 14.68 -2.17
C LYS A 60 16.52 15.88 -1.43
N PRO A 61 16.37 17.11 -1.95
CA PRO A 61 16.70 18.32 -1.20
C PRO A 61 15.88 18.44 0.09
N ALA A 62 16.41 19.14 1.09
CA ALA A 62 15.74 19.31 2.39
C ALA A 62 14.40 20.07 2.30
N ARG A 63 14.28 20.99 1.35
CA ARG A 63 13.08 21.82 1.17
C ARG A 63 11.87 20.94 0.83
N PHE A 64 10.81 21.02 1.62
CA PHE A 64 9.57 20.24 1.48
C PHE A 64 9.71 18.72 1.69
N MET A 65 10.83 18.25 2.24
CA MET A 65 11.01 16.82 2.53
C MET A 65 9.99 16.32 3.58
N GLU A 66 9.56 17.19 4.49
CA GLU A 66 8.52 16.91 5.48
C GLU A 66 7.17 16.55 4.85
N GLU A 67 6.88 17.01 3.63
CA GLU A 67 5.67 16.69 2.89
C GLU A 67 5.71 15.28 2.30
N MET A 68 6.89 14.65 2.20
CA MET A 68 7.02 13.27 1.69
C MET A 68 6.39 12.23 2.60
N LYS A 69 5.90 12.61 3.80
CA LYS A 69 4.95 11.81 4.59
C LYS A 69 3.64 11.54 3.86
N TYR A 70 3.29 12.35 2.85
CA TYR A 70 2.10 12.18 2.02
C TYR A 70 2.30 11.22 0.84
N ASP A 71 3.50 10.66 0.66
CA ASP A 71 3.82 9.75 -0.45
C ASP A 71 3.15 8.35 -0.35
N MET A 72 2.31 8.18 0.68
CA MET A 72 1.41 7.06 0.91
C MET A 72 -0.08 7.40 0.66
N ALA A 73 -0.40 8.61 0.18
CA ALA A 73 -1.77 9.07 -0.01
C ALA A 73 -2.59 8.14 -0.92
N GLY A 74 -1.94 7.50 -1.91
CA GLY A 74 -2.59 6.50 -2.77
C GLY A 74 -3.14 5.32 -1.96
N SER A 75 -2.34 4.71 -1.07
CA SER A 75 -2.84 3.66 -0.17
C SER A 75 -3.89 4.18 0.81
N ALA A 76 -3.76 5.42 1.30
CA ALA A 76 -4.76 6.01 2.19
C ALA A 76 -6.12 6.14 1.52
N VAL A 77 -6.16 6.60 0.26
CA VAL A 77 -7.38 6.69 -0.55
C VAL A 77 -8.00 5.32 -0.76
N VAL A 78 -7.20 4.29 -1.12
CA VAL A 78 -7.71 2.92 -1.30
C VAL A 78 -8.29 2.35 -0.01
N ALA A 79 -7.60 2.52 1.13
CA ALA A 79 -8.11 2.07 2.42
C ALA A 79 -9.42 2.78 2.80
N GLY A 80 -9.49 4.10 2.58
CA GLY A 80 -10.69 4.90 2.79
C GLY A 80 -11.86 4.49 1.89
N LEU A 81 -11.60 4.19 0.61
CA LEU A 81 -12.59 3.69 -0.33
C LEU A 81 -13.18 2.36 0.15
N LEU A 82 -12.33 1.38 0.49
CA LEU A 82 -12.76 0.06 0.96
C LEU A 82 -13.55 0.15 2.27
N LYS A 83 -13.10 1.01 3.21
CA LYS A 83 -13.85 1.31 4.45
C LYS A 83 -15.24 1.86 4.14
N ASN A 84 -15.36 2.79 3.19
CA ASN A 84 -16.65 3.36 2.80
C ASN A 84 -17.58 2.33 2.14
N LEU A 85 -17.05 1.46 1.27
CA LEU A 85 -17.84 0.36 0.67
C LEU A 85 -18.42 -0.56 1.74
N ALA A 86 -17.60 -0.91 2.75
CA ALA A 86 -18.02 -1.75 3.86
C ALA A 86 -19.09 -1.08 4.74
N ILE A 87 -18.88 0.18 5.16
CA ILE A 87 -19.83 0.94 5.99
C ILE A 87 -21.17 1.11 5.27
N ARG A 88 -21.15 1.38 3.96
CA ARG A 88 -22.36 1.53 3.14
C ARG A 88 -23.04 0.20 2.79
N LYS A 89 -22.41 -0.94 3.11
CA LYS A 89 -22.85 -2.27 2.68
C LYS A 89 -23.06 -2.33 1.16
N SER A 90 -22.14 -1.74 0.40
CA SER A 90 -22.20 -1.74 -1.07
C SER A 90 -22.19 -3.18 -1.59
N LYS A 91 -23.06 -3.48 -2.56
CA LYS A 91 -23.19 -4.81 -3.17
C LYS A 91 -22.33 -4.96 -4.41
#